data_AF-A0A061MYL0-F1
#
_entry.id   AF-A0A061MYL0-F1
#
_cell.length_a   1.000
_cell.length_b   1.000
_cell.length_c   1.000
_cell.angle_alpha   90.00
_cell.angle_beta   90.00
_cell.angle_gamma   90.00
#
_symmetry.space_group_name_H-M   'P 1'
#
loop_
_entity.id
_entity.type
_entity.pdbx_description
1 polymer ?
#
loop_
_entity_poly.entity_id
_entity_poly.type
_entity_poly.pdbx_seq_one_letter_code
_entity_poly.pdbx_strand_id
1 'polypeptide(L)'
;MMKGVNMPINANGADIFGYEAFGELILLERSMKSADSGTEIGDHLDVLDQQLDRVLSAEANIGARQNRIMMTENRMDQQLITATRIMSDNEDVDFAEAIIQLVSHESILNASLSAGARIMQPSLIDFLR
;
A
#
# COMPACT_ATOMS: atom_id res chain seq x y z
N MET A 1 -8.91 4.12 -5.61
CA MET A 1 -8.08 2.93 -5.29
C MET A 1 -7.10 2.70 -6.43
N MET A 2 -5.78 2.70 -6.18
CA MET A 2 -4.79 2.42 -7.24
C MET A 2 -4.75 0.91 -7.53
N LYS A 3 -5.43 0.52 -8.61
CA LYS A 3 -5.20 -0.74 -9.32
C LYS A 3 -3.82 -0.68 -10.00
N GLY A 4 -3.04 -1.76 -9.93
CA GLY A 4 -2.14 -2.12 -11.03
C GLY A 4 -0.66 -1.76 -10.94
N VAL A 5 0.02 -2.02 -9.82
CA VAL A 5 1.48 -2.18 -9.84
C VAL A 5 1.81 -3.63 -9.50
N ASN A 6 1.84 -4.47 -10.53
CA ASN A 6 2.33 -5.84 -10.40
C ASN A 6 3.85 -5.80 -10.50
N MET A 7 4.54 -6.15 -9.42
CA MET A 7 6.00 -6.26 -9.40
C MET A 7 6.39 -7.74 -9.24
N PRO A 8 7.23 -8.29 -10.13
CA PRO A 8 7.73 -9.65 -9.96
C PRO A 8 8.63 -9.71 -8.72
N ILE A 9 8.24 -10.55 -7.77
CA ILE A 9 8.92 -10.77 -6.47
C ILE A 9 10.01 -11.85 -6.54
N ASN A 10 10.05 -12.63 -7.62
CA ASN A 10 11.02 -13.68 -7.81
C ASN A 10 12.20 -13.22 -8.68
N ALA A 11 13.37 -13.76 -8.37
CA ALA A 11 14.54 -13.71 -9.22
C ALA A 11 15.01 -15.15 -9.45
N ASN A 12 15.37 -15.48 -10.69
CA ASN A 12 15.79 -16.82 -11.05
C ASN A 12 17.26 -17.00 -10.71
N GLY A 13 17.58 -17.93 -9.81
CA GLY A 13 18.96 -18.20 -9.40
C GLY A 13 19.86 -18.64 -10.56
N ALA A 14 19.31 -19.34 -11.57
CA ALA A 14 20.08 -19.72 -12.76
C ALA A 14 20.53 -18.51 -13.58
N ASP A 15 19.69 -17.47 -13.67
CA ASP A 15 20.01 -16.24 -14.39
C ASP A 15 21.02 -15.36 -13.62
N ILE A 16 21.09 -15.51 -12.29
CA ILE A 16 21.97 -14.74 -11.40
C ILE A 16 23.36 -15.37 -11.29
N PHE A 17 23.42 -16.65 -10.95
CA PHE A 17 24.68 -17.34 -10.66
C PHE A 17 25.32 -17.95 -11.90
N GLY A 18 24.52 -18.22 -12.94
CA GLY A 18 24.96 -18.99 -14.11
C GLY A 18 25.36 -20.42 -13.75
N TYR A 19 25.42 -21.30 -14.76
CA TYR A 19 25.92 -22.67 -14.56
C TYR A 19 27.46 -22.73 -14.61
N GLU A 20 28.09 -21.66 -15.06
CA GLU A 20 29.51 -21.60 -15.40
C GLU A 20 30.37 -21.27 -14.18
N ALA A 21 29.84 -20.59 -13.16
CA ALA A 21 30.66 -20.06 -12.07
C ALA A 21 31.38 -21.12 -11.23
N PHE A 22 30.66 -22.18 -10.90
CA PHE A 22 31.26 -23.32 -10.20
C PHE A 22 32.20 -24.11 -11.12
N GLY A 23 31.94 -24.11 -12.44
CA GLY A 23 32.84 -24.71 -13.42
C GLY A 23 34.17 -23.96 -13.50
N GLU A 24 34.13 -22.63 -13.56
CA GLU A 24 35.32 -21.78 -13.62
C GLU A 24 36.14 -21.86 -12.32
N LEU A 25 35.49 -21.95 -11.16
CA LEU A 25 36.20 -22.20 -9.89
C LEU A 25 36.98 -23.53 -9.91
N ILE A 26 36.41 -24.58 -10.51
CA ILE A 26 37.08 -25.89 -10.66
C ILE A 26 38.24 -25.79 -11.67
N LEU A 27 38.07 -25.02 -12.75
CA LEU A 27 39.13 -24.80 -13.74
C LEU A 27 40.28 -23.99 -13.17
N LEU A 28 39.99 -22.94 -12.40
CA LEU A 28 40.99 -22.16 -11.67
C LEU A 28 41.76 -23.03 -10.67
N GLU A 29 41.06 -23.87 -9.90
CA GLU A 29 41.72 -24.79 -8.95
C GLU A 29 42.65 -25.77 -9.68
N ARG A 30 42.26 -26.23 -10.86
CA ARG A 30 43.08 -27.10 -11.70
C ARG A 30 44.30 -26.37 -12.25
N SER A 31 44.14 -25.17 -12.81
CA SER A 31 45.23 -24.41 -13.43
C SER A 31 46.32 -24.03 -12.42
N MET A 32 45.90 -23.72 -11.18
CA MET A 32 46.82 -23.51 -10.07
C MET A 32 47.59 -24.77 -9.67
N LYS A 33 47.03 -25.97 -9.88
CA LYS A 33 47.68 -27.25 -9.57
C LYS A 33 48.57 -27.78 -10.70
N SER A 34 48.28 -27.46 -11.95
CA SER A 34 49.06 -27.88 -13.13
C SER A 34 50.32 -27.05 -13.38
N ALA A 35 50.57 -26.01 -12.58
CA ALA A 35 51.63 -25.01 -12.82
C ALA A 35 51.47 -24.31 -14.17
N ASP A 36 50.22 -24.01 -14.53
CA ASP A 36 49.87 -23.23 -15.72
C ASP A 36 50.40 -21.79 -15.63
N SER A 37 50.44 -21.12 -16.77
CA SER A 37 51.01 -19.77 -16.85
C SER A 37 50.18 -18.77 -16.02
N GLY A 38 50.84 -17.74 -15.48
CA GLY A 38 50.13 -16.67 -14.76
C GLY A 38 49.05 -15.97 -15.60
N THR A 39 49.13 -16.07 -16.93
CA THR A 39 48.13 -15.55 -17.88
C THR A 39 46.83 -16.37 -17.84
N GLU A 40 46.91 -17.72 -17.86
CA GLU A 40 45.71 -18.58 -17.81
C GLU A 40 44.97 -18.44 -16.48
N ILE A 41 45.70 -18.28 -15.37
CA ILE A 41 45.10 -17.99 -14.06
C ILE A 41 44.38 -16.63 -14.09
N GLY A 42 44.98 -15.63 -14.73
CA GLY A 42 44.37 -14.31 -14.93
C GLY A 42 43.06 -14.39 -15.72
N ASP A 43 43.06 -15.14 -16.83
CA ASP A 43 41.87 -15.31 -17.67
C ASP A 43 40.69 -15.94 -16.88
N HIS A 44 40.96 -16.94 -16.04
CA HIS A 44 39.92 -17.52 -15.17
C HIS A 44 39.41 -16.53 -14.11
N LEU A 45 40.29 -15.71 -13.53
CA LEU A 45 39.89 -14.68 -12.57
C LEU A 45 39.01 -13.61 -13.23
N ASP A 46 39.33 -13.19 -14.45
CA ASP A 46 38.53 -12.22 -15.20
C ASP A 46 37.10 -12.75 -15.46
N VAL A 47 36.96 -14.04 -15.74
CA VAL A 47 35.64 -14.67 -15.93
C VAL A 47 34.86 -14.72 -14.61
N LEU A 48 35.52 -15.04 -13.49
CA LEU A 48 34.90 -15.03 -12.16
C LEU A 48 34.46 -13.62 -11.74
N ASP A 49 35.27 -12.60 -12.04
CA ASP A 49 34.92 -11.19 -11.77
C ASP A 49 33.68 -10.78 -12.56
N GLN A 50 33.57 -11.16 -13.83
CA GLN A 50 32.35 -10.91 -14.62
C GLN A 50 31.11 -11.60 -14.03
N GLN A 51 31.26 -12.78 -13.45
CA GLN A 51 30.16 -13.48 -12.79
C GLN A 51 29.78 -12.80 -11.47
N LEU A 52 30.77 -12.32 -10.71
CA LEU A 52 30.54 -11.53 -9.51
C LEU A 52 29.75 -10.25 -9.84
N ASP A 53 30.12 -9.55 -10.91
CA ASP A 53 29.41 -8.36 -11.39
C ASP A 53 27.94 -8.66 -11.77
N ARG A 54 27.66 -9.83 -12.35
CA ARG A 54 26.29 -10.28 -12.64
C ARG A 54 25.48 -10.46 -11.35
N VAL A 55 26.07 -11.10 -10.33
CA VAL A 55 25.43 -11.29 -9.02
C VAL A 55 25.16 -9.95 -8.35
N LEU A 56 26.15 -9.05 -8.31
CA LEU A 56 26.00 -7.70 -7.74
C LEU A 56 24.92 -6.90 -8.45
N SER A 57 24.84 -7.00 -9.79
CA SER A 57 23.80 -6.35 -10.57
C SER A 57 22.40 -6.88 -10.25
N ALA A 58 22.27 -8.19 -10.05
CA ALA A 58 21.02 -8.81 -9.65
C ALA A 58 20.60 -8.38 -8.24
N GLU A 59 21.54 -8.35 -7.29
CA GLU A 59 21.31 -7.89 -5.92
C GLU A 59 20.86 -6.42 -5.90
N ALA A 60 21.52 -5.55 -6.66
CA ALA A 60 21.14 -4.15 -6.81
C ALA A 60 19.71 -4.01 -7.39
N ASN A 61 19.34 -4.84 -8.36
CA ASN A 61 17.99 -4.83 -8.93
C ASN A 61 16.94 -5.25 -7.89
N ILE A 62 17.22 -6.29 -7.10
CA ILE A 62 16.35 -6.76 -6.02
C ILE A 62 16.22 -5.67 -4.94
N GLY A 63 17.31 -5.05 -4.52
CA GLY A 63 17.31 -3.95 -3.57
C GLY A 63 16.49 -2.74 -4.06
N ALA A 64 16.60 -2.39 -5.35
CA ALA A 64 15.79 -1.34 -5.95
C ALA A 64 14.28 -1.67 -5.93
N ARG A 65 13.91 -2.92 -6.19
CA ARG A 65 12.51 -3.39 -6.07
C ARG A 65 12.02 -3.33 -4.63
N GLN A 66 12.84 -3.75 -3.67
CA GLN A 66 12.52 -3.68 -2.26
C GLN A 66 12.26 -2.23 -1.82
N ASN A 67 13.13 -1.29 -2.19
CA ASN A 67 12.94 0.13 -1.91
C ASN A 67 11.62 0.66 -2.50
N ARG A 68 11.29 0.26 -3.72
CA ARG A 68 10.02 0.66 -4.36
C ARG A 68 8.80 0.09 -3.63
N ILE A 69 8.88 -1.15 -3.14
CA ILE A 69 7.81 -1.76 -2.33
C ILE A 69 7.63 -0.97 -1.03
N MET A 70 8.71 -0.74 -0.27
CA MET A 70 8.67 0.04 0.97
C MET A 70 8.14 1.46 0.77
N MET A 71 8.51 2.14 -0.32
CA MET A 71 7.94 3.45 -0.66
C MET A 71 6.44 3.38 -0.95
N THR A 72 6.01 2.33 -1.63
CA THR A 72 4.59 2.15 -1.98
C THR A 72 3.76 1.87 -0.73
N GLU A 73 4.24 1.01 0.16
CA GLU A 73 3.64 0.71 1.46
C GLU A 73 3.48 1.97 2.32
N ASN A 74 4.57 2.71 2.53
CA ASN A 74 4.53 3.99 3.27
C ASN A 74 3.49 4.98 2.70
N ARG A 75 3.37 5.03 1.36
CA ARG A 75 2.38 5.90 0.71
C ARG A 75 0.95 5.39 0.91
N MET A 76 0.72 4.08 0.91
CA MET A 76 -0.59 3.50 1.17
C MET A 76 -1.04 3.75 2.61
N ASP A 77 -0.12 3.69 3.58
CA ASP A 77 -0.42 4.01 4.98
C ASP A 77 -0.79 5.49 5.16
N GLN A 78 -0.05 6.40 4.52
CA GLN A 78 -0.40 7.82 4.52
C GLN A 78 -1.77 8.08 3.86
N GLN A 79 -2.07 7.38 2.77
CA GLN A 79 -3.36 7.45 2.10
C GLN A 79 -4.49 6.94 2.99
N LEU A 80 -4.25 5.86 3.75
CA LEU A 80 -5.22 5.33 4.71
C LEU A 80 -5.51 6.37 5.80
N ILE A 81 -4.47 6.93 6.44
CA ILE A 81 -4.64 7.97 7.47
C ILE A 81 -5.42 9.17 6.93
N THR A 82 -5.05 9.63 5.73
CA THR A 82 -5.71 10.78 5.10
C THR A 82 -7.16 10.47 4.75
N ALA A 83 -7.44 9.28 4.20
CA ALA A 83 -8.80 8.87 3.86
C ALA A 83 -9.68 8.73 5.11
N THR A 84 -9.16 8.12 6.19
CA THR A 84 -9.85 8.02 7.47
C THR A 84 -10.15 9.40 8.05
N ARG A 85 -9.20 10.34 7.98
CA ARG A 85 -9.43 11.72 8.42
C ARG A 85 -10.51 12.41 7.59
N ILE A 86 -10.46 12.29 6.26
CA ILE A 86 -11.48 12.89 5.38
C ILE A 86 -12.87 12.27 5.62
N MET A 87 -12.94 10.97 5.87
CA MET A 87 -14.19 10.31 6.25
C MET A 87 -14.71 10.85 7.59
N SER A 88 -13.86 10.90 8.62
CA SER A 88 -14.18 11.48 9.93
C SER A 88 -14.64 12.94 9.80
N ASP A 89 -13.90 13.80 9.08
CA ASP A 89 -14.28 15.20 8.85
C ASP A 89 -15.65 15.36 8.16
N ASN A 90 -16.10 14.38 7.35
CA ASN A 90 -17.35 14.45 6.58
C ASN A 90 -18.51 13.68 7.21
N GLU A 91 -18.24 12.62 7.98
CA GLU A 91 -19.24 11.74 8.59
C GLU A 91 -19.39 11.96 10.11
N ASP A 92 -18.39 12.53 10.78
CA ASP A 92 -18.52 12.88 12.19
C ASP A 92 -19.50 14.04 12.31
N VAL A 93 -20.71 13.72 12.76
CA VAL A 93 -21.68 14.72 13.16
C VAL A 93 -21.12 15.46 14.37
N ASP A 94 -21.12 16.79 14.34
CA ASP A 94 -20.95 17.54 15.58
C ASP A 94 -22.14 17.19 16.48
N PHE A 95 -21.90 16.37 17.51
CA PHE A 95 -22.94 15.90 18.41
C PHE A 95 -23.72 17.08 19.03
N ALA A 96 -23.09 18.22 19.24
CA ALA A 96 -23.78 19.41 19.75
C ALA A 96 -24.76 19.95 18.70
N GLU A 97 -24.34 20.10 17.44
CA GLU A 97 -25.20 20.56 16.34
C GLU A 97 -26.33 19.56 16.06
N ALA A 98 -26.04 18.26 16.01
CA ALA A 98 -27.05 17.23 15.78
C ALA A 98 -28.09 17.14 16.90
N ILE A 99 -27.67 17.29 18.17
CA ILE A 99 -28.60 17.38 19.31
C ILE A 99 -29.44 18.65 19.22
N ILE A 100 -28.84 19.80 18.89
CA ILE A 100 -29.58 21.06 18.71
C ILE A 100 -30.64 20.93 17.61
N GLN A 101 -30.27 20.37 16.46
CA GLN A 101 -31.20 20.12 15.36
C GLN A 101 -32.32 19.16 15.79
N LEU A 102 -31.98 18.06 16.46
CA LEU A 102 -32.97 17.10 16.97
C LEU A 102 -33.97 17.75 17.94
N VAL A 103 -33.48 18.50 18.93
CA VAL A 103 -34.33 19.19 19.92
C VAL A 103 -35.17 20.28 19.26
N SER A 104 -34.62 20.98 18.27
CA SER A 104 -35.37 21.97 17.48
C SER A 104 -36.50 21.31 16.69
N HIS A 105 -36.22 20.21 15.98
CA HIS A 105 -37.23 19.45 15.26
C HIS A 105 -38.30 18.86 16.18
N GLU A 106 -37.91 18.34 17.34
CA GLU A 106 -38.84 17.84 18.36
C GLU A 106 -39.74 18.96 18.91
N SER A 107 -39.16 20.14 19.17
CA SER A 107 -39.92 21.32 19.59
C SER A 107 -40.96 21.75 18.55
N ILE A 108 -40.57 21.81 17.28
CA ILE A 108 -41.45 22.13 16.15
C ILE A 108 -42.56 21.09 16.00
N LEU A 109 -42.22 19.79 16.12
CA LEU A 109 -43.18 18.71 16.04
C LEU A 109 -44.22 18.81 17.16
N ASN A 110 -43.77 19.01 18.40
CA ASN A 110 -44.66 19.17 19.56
C ASN A 110 -45.55 20.41 19.44
N ALA A 111 -45.01 21.52 18.92
CA ALA A 111 -45.81 22.72 18.62
C ALA A 111 -46.87 22.44 17.55
N SER A 112 -46.51 21.72 16.49
CA SER A 112 -47.41 21.34 15.38
C SER A 112 -48.53 20.41 15.85
N LEU A 113 -48.21 19.40 16.66
CA LEU A 113 -49.19 18.50 17.26
C LEU A 113 -50.13 19.24 18.23
N SER A 114 -49.58 20.16 19.03
CA SER A 114 -50.37 20.97 19.96
C SER A 114 -51.30 21.95 19.23
N ALA A 115 -50.87 22.50 18.10
CA ALA A 115 -51.69 23.35 17.24
C ALA A 115 -52.78 22.53 16.55
N GLY A 116 -52.44 21.35 15.99
CA GLY A 116 -53.41 20.43 15.40
C GLY A 116 -54.46 19.93 16.40
N ALA A 117 -54.04 19.60 17.63
CA ALA A 117 -54.96 19.23 18.71
C ALA A 117 -55.91 20.37 19.11
N ARG A 118 -55.41 21.61 19.15
CA ARG A 118 -56.24 22.81 19.38
C ARG A 118 -57.20 23.12 18.23
N ILE A 119 -56.84 22.81 16.99
CA ILE A 119 -57.74 22.91 15.83
C ILE A 119 -58.83 21.82 15.88
N MET A 120 -58.49 20.63 16.38
CA MET A 120 -59.41 19.47 16.46
C MET A 120 -60.40 19.52 17.64
N GLN A 121 -60.18 20.34 18.67
CA GLN A 121 -61.11 20.54 19.78
C GLN A 121 -61.56 22.01 19.88
N PRO A 122 -62.86 22.38 19.83
CA PRO A 122 -64.05 21.80 19.19
C PRO A 122 -64.70 22.79 18.18
N SER A 123 -64.62 22.56 16.86
CA SER A 123 -65.46 23.31 15.88
C SER A 123 -66.78 22.61 15.53
N LEU A 124 -67.02 21.41 16.08
CA LEU A 124 -68.31 20.70 15.93
C LEU A 124 -69.43 21.28 16.81
N ILE A 125 -69.11 22.02 17.88
CA ILE A 125 -70.11 22.71 18.70
C ILE A 125 -70.52 24.07 18.10
N ASP A 126 -69.65 24.72 17.32
CA ASP A 126 -69.97 25.99 16.65
C ASP A 126 -70.79 25.81 15.36
N PHE A 127 -70.93 24.58 14.85
CA PHE A 127 -71.79 24.26 13.70
C PHE A 127 -73.25 23.91 14.08
N LEU A 128 -73.60 23.89 15.37
CA LEU A 128 -74.94 23.55 15.89
C LEU A 128 -75.70 24.76 16.46
N ARG A 129 -75.44 25.97 15.94
CA ARG A 129 -76.29 27.16 16.14
C ARG A 129 -76.82 27.69 14.83
#